data_AF-A0A2H5FQ87-F1
#
_entry.id   AF-A0A2H5FQ87-F1
#
_cell.length_a   1.000
_cell.length_b   1.000
_cell.length_c   1.000
_cell.angle_alpha   90.00
_cell.angle_beta   90.00
_cell.angle_gamma   90.00
#
_symmetry.space_group_name_H-M   'P 1'
#
loop_
_entity.id
_entity.type
_entity.pdbx_description
1 polymer ?
#
loop_
_entity_poly.entity_id
_entity_poly.type
_entity_poly.pdbx_seq_one_letter_code
_entity_poly.pdbx_strand_id
1 'polypeptide(L)'
;MGIDLQKLNQMYSEPSINGGWLIIGNSKENVIEWGAGAAEGSNGHPDNAWKIHISIDPNKMPEAVALIGEILNDSQSPKVTIKIAHPEQAHTGQPSKQVALKFYSEHLQDKVLIKNFLEKIDQILWENGIGQDPSPINSDPNSVKAKYDAPILHENTTQSRFNYRFENAIVMEDALYHECGGQNDITRVGQQVWVKQSYYEQLDNKYKHNPSGENDPFSALGLRNINQIIEAESNSNTVATAPWGSLENDFQAYISISTREVRVSFFDHMATSNYWSIIGKPERLQLHSDYLAQKDQGNRVQNSSTKILGLFSNSEWRSLDKDFKEYVSVSTRDVRHGLLDGIATSDYWNMMGEPERKNLMSEYSKHTAGNSSSFHY
;
A
#
# COMPACT_ATOMS: atom_id res chain seq x y z
N MET A 1 10.02 -26.40 1.46
CA MET A 1 11.08 -26.17 0.46
C MET A 1 10.41 -25.39 -0.66
N GLY A 2 10.83 -24.16 -0.93
CA GLY A 2 10.15 -23.29 -1.91
C GLY A 2 10.51 -23.61 -3.36
N ILE A 3 10.05 -22.75 -4.26
CA ILE A 3 10.34 -22.72 -5.69
C ILE A 3 11.83 -22.41 -5.90
N ASP A 4 12.51 -23.20 -6.73
CA ASP A 4 13.84 -22.85 -7.24
C ASP A 4 13.74 -21.69 -8.24
N LEU A 5 14.18 -20.50 -7.81
CA LEU A 5 14.11 -19.27 -8.61
C LEU A 5 15.03 -19.30 -9.83
N GLN A 6 16.18 -19.98 -9.73
CA GLN A 6 17.10 -20.10 -10.86
C GLN A 6 16.45 -20.97 -11.94
N LYS A 7 15.85 -22.09 -11.54
CA LYS A 7 15.08 -22.95 -12.45
C LYS A 7 13.87 -22.23 -13.03
N LEU A 8 13.11 -21.50 -12.21
CA LEU A 8 11.94 -20.71 -12.67
C LEU A 8 12.33 -19.73 -13.77
N ASN A 9 13.37 -18.93 -13.53
CA ASN A 9 13.85 -17.93 -14.47
C ASN A 9 14.37 -18.57 -15.75
N GLN A 10 15.17 -19.65 -15.63
CA GLN A 10 15.66 -20.39 -16.79
C GLN A 10 14.52 -20.93 -17.64
N MET A 11 13.54 -21.59 -17.02
CA MET A 11 12.40 -22.17 -17.73
C MET A 11 11.55 -21.12 -18.44
N TYR A 12 11.43 -19.91 -17.89
CA TYR A 12 10.67 -18.84 -18.50
C TYR A 12 11.42 -18.13 -19.63
N SER A 13 12.73 -17.90 -19.47
CA SER A 13 13.57 -17.26 -20.49
C SER A 13 13.91 -18.17 -21.67
N GLU A 14 13.99 -19.48 -21.43
CA GLU A 14 14.29 -20.51 -22.44
C GLU A 14 13.17 -21.57 -22.43
N PRO A 15 11.95 -21.24 -22.89
CA PRO A 15 10.83 -22.16 -22.88
C PRO A 15 11.13 -23.40 -23.74
N SER A 16 10.82 -24.58 -23.21
CA SER A 16 11.05 -25.86 -23.90
C SER A 16 9.91 -26.30 -24.82
N ILE A 17 8.83 -25.51 -24.87
CA ILE A 17 7.65 -25.72 -25.72
C ILE A 17 7.27 -24.41 -26.41
N ASN A 18 6.54 -24.48 -27.52
CA ASN A 18 5.98 -23.29 -28.17
C ASN A 18 4.59 -23.00 -27.58
N GLY A 19 4.46 -21.90 -26.85
CA GLY A 19 3.19 -21.49 -26.24
C GLY A 19 2.83 -22.26 -24.96
N GLY A 20 1.60 -22.09 -24.48
CA GLY A 20 1.11 -22.76 -23.27
C GLY A 20 1.34 -21.96 -21.98
N TRP A 21 1.41 -22.68 -20.87
CA TRP A 21 1.52 -22.08 -19.53
C TRP A 21 2.66 -22.72 -18.75
N LEU A 22 3.47 -21.91 -18.10
CA LEU A 22 4.38 -22.37 -17.05
C LEU A 22 3.56 -22.52 -15.77
N ILE A 23 3.63 -23.68 -15.14
CA ILE A 23 2.74 -24.07 -14.04
C ILE A 23 3.58 -24.45 -12.82
N ILE A 24 3.17 -23.90 -11.68
CA ILE A 24 3.63 -24.34 -10.36
C ILE A 24 2.38 -24.78 -9.60
N GLY A 25 2.19 -26.10 -9.51
CA GLY A 25 0.99 -26.71 -8.91
C GLY A 25 0.85 -26.39 -7.42
N ASN A 26 1.97 -26.30 -6.71
CA ASN A 26 2.03 -25.95 -5.30
C ASN A 26 3.22 -25.00 -5.07
N SER A 27 2.94 -23.74 -4.73
CA SER A 27 3.99 -22.73 -4.45
C SER A 27 4.91 -23.07 -3.29
N LYS A 28 4.58 -24.09 -2.48
CA LYS A 28 5.38 -24.57 -1.35
C LYS A 28 6.19 -25.82 -1.66
N GLU A 29 6.25 -26.20 -2.92
CA GLU A 29 7.04 -27.30 -3.45
C GLU A 29 7.92 -26.84 -4.62
N ASN A 30 9.00 -27.56 -4.88
CA ASN A 30 9.94 -27.23 -5.96
C ASN A 30 9.57 -27.95 -7.27
N VAL A 31 8.32 -27.82 -7.71
CA VAL A 31 7.82 -28.46 -8.95
C VAL A 31 7.32 -27.38 -9.90
N ILE A 32 8.02 -27.26 -11.03
CA ILE A 32 7.75 -26.31 -12.10
C ILE A 32 7.70 -27.11 -13.40
N GLU A 33 6.63 -26.95 -14.17
CA GLU A 33 6.38 -27.69 -15.40
C GLU A 33 5.73 -26.82 -16.48
N TRP A 34 5.94 -27.18 -17.73
CA TRP A 34 5.23 -26.58 -18.86
C TRP A 34 3.98 -27.42 -19.17
N GLY A 35 2.83 -26.76 -19.27
CA GLY A 35 1.57 -27.35 -19.72
C GLY A 35 1.23 -26.91 -21.14
N ALA A 36 1.00 -27.87 -22.05
CA ALA A 36 0.66 -27.61 -23.44
C ALA A 36 -0.75 -27.00 -23.62
N GLY A 37 -1.58 -26.99 -22.57
CA GLY A 37 -2.88 -26.34 -22.56
C GLY A 37 -3.27 -25.85 -21.17
N ALA A 38 -4.32 -25.00 -21.10
CA ALA A 38 -4.79 -24.42 -19.82
C ALA A 38 -5.28 -25.47 -18.80
N ALA A 39 -5.56 -26.71 -19.25
CA ALA A 39 -6.09 -27.82 -18.45
C ALA A 39 -5.03 -28.86 -18.04
N GLU A 40 -3.84 -28.86 -18.66
CA GLU A 40 -2.80 -29.86 -18.38
C GLU A 40 -1.76 -29.29 -17.42
N GLY A 41 -1.41 -30.08 -16.40
CA GLY A 41 -0.42 -29.73 -15.38
C GLY A 41 -1.07 -29.30 -14.07
N SER A 42 -1.27 -30.27 -13.17
CA SER A 42 -1.49 -29.98 -11.75
C SER A 42 -1.51 -31.27 -10.95
N ASN A 43 -0.33 -31.78 -10.57
CA ASN A 43 -0.22 -32.74 -9.45
C ASN A 43 -0.53 -32.09 -8.07
N GLY A 44 -1.33 -31.02 -8.06
CA GLY A 44 -1.67 -30.20 -6.88
C GLY A 44 -2.77 -29.18 -7.21
N HIS A 45 -3.82 -29.57 -7.94
CA HIS A 45 -4.87 -28.60 -8.28
C HIS A 45 -5.67 -28.21 -7.02
N PRO A 46 -5.85 -26.92 -6.70
CA PRO A 46 -6.70 -26.50 -5.60
C PRO A 46 -8.17 -26.86 -5.86
N ASP A 47 -8.84 -27.38 -4.83
CA ASP A 47 -10.23 -27.86 -4.83
C ASP A 47 -11.27 -26.73 -4.85
N ASN A 48 -11.05 -25.69 -5.65
CA ASN A 48 -12.03 -24.62 -5.86
C ASN A 48 -11.92 -24.05 -7.26
N ALA A 49 -12.92 -23.26 -7.67
CA ALA A 49 -13.00 -22.70 -9.00
C ALA A 49 -12.57 -21.22 -9.08
N TRP A 50 -12.20 -20.61 -7.95
CA TRP A 50 -11.88 -19.20 -7.90
C TRP A 50 -10.46 -18.95 -8.39
N LYS A 51 -10.32 -17.94 -9.25
CA LYS A 51 -9.03 -17.57 -9.84
C LYS A 51 -8.86 -16.06 -9.82
N ILE A 52 -7.68 -15.61 -9.42
CA ILE A 52 -7.24 -14.23 -9.58
C ILE A 52 -6.29 -14.16 -10.78
N HIS A 53 -6.50 -13.19 -11.66
CA HIS A 53 -5.59 -12.82 -12.74
C HIS A 53 -4.81 -11.57 -12.34
N ILE A 54 -3.54 -11.50 -12.77
CA ILE A 54 -2.68 -10.34 -12.59
C ILE A 54 -2.35 -9.77 -13.97
N SER A 55 -2.65 -8.49 -14.15
CA SER A 55 -2.25 -7.70 -15.32
C SER A 55 -0.80 -7.22 -15.13
N ILE A 56 0.07 -7.59 -16.05
CA ILE A 56 1.50 -7.25 -15.99
C ILE A 56 1.92 -6.75 -17.38
N ASP A 57 2.69 -5.66 -17.44
CA ASP A 57 3.32 -5.22 -18.70
C ASP A 57 4.04 -6.41 -19.36
N PRO A 58 3.60 -6.86 -20.56
CA PRO A 58 4.17 -8.01 -21.23
C PRO A 58 5.70 -7.90 -21.43
N ASN A 59 6.23 -6.68 -21.58
CA ASN A 59 7.66 -6.45 -21.78
C ASN A 59 8.50 -6.64 -20.50
N LYS A 60 7.84 -6.73 -19.34
CA LYS A 60 8.45 -6.87 -18.02
C LYS A 60 8.16 -8.21 -17.36
N MET A 61 7.63 -9.16 -18.14
CA MET A 61 7.26 -10.47 -17.63
C MET A 61 8.42 -11.26 -17.01
N PRO A 62 9.63 -11.33 -17.62
CA PRO A 62 10.75 -12.04 -17.00
C PRO A 62 11.09 -11.52 -15.59
N GLU A 63 11.17 -10.20 -15.43
CA GLU A 63 11.42 -9.56 -14.14
C GLU A 63 10.27 -9.79 -13.15
N ALA A 64 9.02 -9.68 -13.63
CA ALA A 64 7.85 -9.88 -12.80
C ALA A 64 7.75 -11.33 -12.28
N VAL A 65 8.07 -12.32 -13.11
CA VAL A 65 8.06 -13.74 -12.75
C VAL A 65 9.06 -14.03 -11.63
N ALA A 66 10.27 -13.48 -11.73
CA ALA A 66 11.30 -13.62 -10.69
C ALA A 66 10.81 -13.06 -9.35
N LEU A 67 10.30 -11.82 -9.34
CA LEU A 67 9.81 -11.14 -8.14
C LEU A 67 8.60 -11.84 -7.51
N ILE A 68 7.65 -12.30 -8.32
CA ILE A 68 6.50 -13.08 -7.83
C ILE A 68 6.98 -14.40 -7.23
N GLY A 69 7.97 -15.05 -7.85
CA GLY A 69 8.61 -16.25 -7.31
C GLY A 69 9.24 -16.03 -5.92
N GLU A 70 9.95 -14.91 -5.74
CA GLU A 70 10.52 -14.52 -4.44
C GLU A 70 9.45 -14.35 -3.37
N ILE A 71 8.35 -13.67 -3.69
CA ILE A 71 7.23 -13.51 -2.75
C ILE A 71 6.62 -14.86 -2.40
N LEU A 72 6.41 -15.74 -3.38
CA LEU A 72 5.82 -17.07 -3.15
C LEU A 72 6.67 -17.93 -2.19
N ASN A 73 7.99 -17.75 -2.21
CA ASN A 73 8.95 -18.41 -1.33
C ASN A 73 8.91 -17.90 0.12
N ASP A 74 8.29 -16.76 0.40
CA ASP A 74 8.08 -16.29 1.78
C ASP A 74 7.25 -17.32 2.57
N SER A 75 7.72 -17.62 3.78
CA SER A 75 7.03 -18.49 4.74
C SER A 75 5.60 -18.05 5.06
N GLN A 76 5.33 -16.74 5.01
CA GLN A 76 4.02 -16.15 5.29
C GLN A 76 3.11 -16.09 4.05
N SER A 77 3.64 -16.34 2.85
CA SER A 77 2.81 -16.33 1.64
C SER A 77 1.85 -17.52 1.62
N PRO A 78 0.61 -17.34 1.16
CA PRO A 78 -0.35 -18.43 1.05
C PRO A 78 0.13 -19.52 0.10
N LYS A 79 -0.35 -20.74 0.34
CA LYS A 79 -0.23 -21.84 -0.60
C LYS A 79 -1.14 -21.59 -1.82
N VAL A 80 -0.55 -21.53 -3.00
CA VAL A 80 -1.26 -21.24 -4.26
C VAL A 80 -0.76 -22.13 -5.40
N THR A 81 -1.61 -22.36 -6.39
CA THR A 81 -1.18 -22.71 -7.75
C THR A 81 -1.02 -21.43 -8.55
N ILE A 82 0.07 -21.34 -9.30
CA ILE A 82 0.32 -20.23 -10.23
C ILE A 82 0.46 -20.77 -11.66
N LYS A 83 -0.15 -20.05 -12.61
CA LYS A 83 0.02 -20.25 -14.05
C LYS A 83 0.54 -18.95 -14.65
N ILE A 84 1.59 -19.04 -15.44
CA ILE A 84 2.26 -17.90 -16.07
C ILE A 84 2.20 -18.12 -17.58
N ALA A 85 1.67 -17.13 -18.30
CA ALA A 85 1.55 -17.20 -19.75
C ALA A 85 2.93 -17.35 -20.39
N HIS A 86 3.05 -18.21 -21.40
CA HIS A 86 4.26 -18.30 -22.20
C HIS A 86 4.67 -16.92 -22.76
N PRO A 87 5.96 -16.60 -22.93
CA PRO A 87 6.41 -15.29 -23.44
C PRO A 87 5.70 -14.84 -24.74
N GLU A 88 5.53 -15.74 -25.70
CA GLU A 88 4.81 -15.46 -26.96
C GLU A 88 3.30 -15.18 -26.75
N GLN A 89 2.71 -15.74 -25.68
CA GLN A 89 1.31 -15.55 -25.32
C GLN A 89 1.10 -14.34 -24.40
N ALA A 90 2.13 -13.86 -23.70
CA ALA A 90 2.02 -12.69 -22.85
C ALA A 90 1.59 -11.43 -23.64
N HIS A 91 1.97 -11.35 -24.92
CA HIS A 91 1.59 -10.28 -25.85
C HIS A 91 0.31 -10.54 -26.64
N THR A 92 -0.18 -11.79 -26.69
CA THR A 92 -1.25 -12.23 -27.61
C THR A 92 -2.42 -12.95 -26.93
N GLY A 93 -2.36 -13.17 -25.62
CA GLY A 93 -3.35 -13.90 -24.82
C GLY A 93 -4.66 -13.12 -24.57
N GLN A 94 -5.50 -13.61 -23.64
CA GLN A 94 -6.62 -12.78 -23.17
C GLN A 94 -6.02 -11.49 -22.56
N PRO A 95 -6.40 -10.31 -23.05
CA PRO A 95 -5.73 -9.07 -22.68
C PRO A 95 -5.72 -8.86 -21.17
N SER A 96 -4.55 -8.45 -20.65
CA SER A 96 -4.32 -8.16 -19.24
C SER A 96 -4.47 -9.34 -18.27
N LYS A 97 -4.09 -10.56 -18.69
CA LYS A 97 -4.13 -11.80 -17.86
C LYS A 97 -2.88 -12.66 -18.02
N GLN A 98 -1.70 -12.08 -17.79
CA GLN A 98 -0.43 -12.77 -17.96
C GLN A 98 -0.16 -13.82 -16.88
N VAL A 99 -0.66 -13.59 -15.66
CA VAL A 99 -0.50 -14.52 -14.53
C VAL A 99 -1.85 -14.85 -13.93
N ALA A 100 -2.04 -16.10 -13.53
CA ALA A 100 -3.21 -16.58 -12.81
C ALA A 100 -2.81 -17.27 -11.50
N LEU A 101 -3.55 -16.97 -10.44
CA LEU A 101 -3.39 -17.52 -9.10
C LEU A 101 -4.67 -18.25 -8.68
N LYS A 102 -4.51 -19.41 -8.05
CA LYS A 102 -5.59 -20.10 -7.34
C LYS A 102 -5.14 -20.47 -5.94
N PHE A 103 -5.88 -20.04 -4.93
CA PHE A 103 -5.59 -20.36 -3.54
C PHE A 103 -6.06 -21.77 -3.21
N TYR A 104 -5.33 -22.47 -2.33
CA TYR A 104 -5.84 -23.70 -1.74
C TYR A 104 -6.97 -23.39 -0.76
N SER A 105 -7.90 -24.34 -0.57
CA SER A 105 -9.14 -24.12 0.20
C SER A 105 -8.89 -23.65 1.64
N GLU A 106 -7.80 -24.09 2.26
CA GLU A 106 -7.35 -23.65 3.60
C GLU A 106 -7.03 -22.15 3.70
N HIS A 107 -6.69 -21.49 2.59
CA HIS A 107 -6.38 -20.05 2.54
C HIS A 107 -7.43 -19.23 1.79
N LEU A 108 -8.33 -19.87 1.04
CA LEU A 108 -9.29 -19.18 0.17
C LEU A 108 -10.22 -18.22 0.92
N GLN A 109 -10.56 -18.52 2.18
CA GLN A 109 -11.45 -17.71 3.00
C GLN A 109 -10.70 -16.67 3.87
N ASP A 110 -9.37 -16.70 3.91
CA ASP A 110 -8.57 -15.76 4.69
C ASP A 110 -8.31 -14.48 3.88
N LYS A 111 -9.29 -13.57 3.93
CA LYS A 111 -9.23 -12.29 3.22
C LYS A 111 -8.04 -11.42 3.63
N VAL A 112 -7.59 -11.51 4.88
CA VAL A 112 -6.45 -10.71 5.38
C VAL A 112 -5.15 -11.23 4.79
N LEU A 113 -4.95 -12.55 4.81
CA LEU A 113 -3.79 -13.19 4.19
C LEU A 113 -3.74 -12.90 2.68
N ILE A 114 -4.86 -13.05 1.99
CA ILE A 114 -4.96 -12.77 0.55
C ILE A 114 -4.67 -11.29 0.27
N LYS A 115 -5.29 -10.36 1.01
CA LYS A 115 -5.05 -8.91 0.86
C LYS A 115 -3.56 -8.60 0.98
N ASN A 116 -2.93 -9.03 2.09
CA ASN A 116 -1.51 -8.74 2.35
C ASN A 116 -0.60 -9.32 1.26
N PHE A 117 -0.90 -10.53 0.78
CA PHE A 117 -0.15 -11.17 -0.29
C PHE A 117 -0.26 -10.42 -1.62
N LEU A 118 -1.47 -10.02 -2.03
CA LEU A 118 -1.68 -9.25 -3.26
C LEU A 118 -1.06 -7.85 -3.18
N GLU A 119 -1.18 -7.16 -2.03
CA GLU A 119 -0.54 -5.86 -1.81
C GLU A 119 0.98 -5.95 -1.88
N LYS A 120 1.58 -7.03 -1.36
CA LYS A 120 3.02 -7.27 -1.44
C LYS A 120 3.47 -7.49 -2.89
N ILE A 121 2.68 -8.21 -3.70
CA ILE A 121 2.92 -8.34 -5.14
C ILE A 121 2.83 -6.98 -5.84
N ASP A 122 1.77 -6.22 -5.59
CA ASP A 122 1.60 -4.92 -6.25
C ASP A 122 2.73 -3.95 -5.90
N GLN A 123 3.13 -3.92 -4.63
CA GLN A 123 4.23 -3.13 -4.13
C GLN A 123 5.56 -3.49 -4.80
N ILE A 124 5.96 -4.77 -4.79
CA ILE A 124 7.27 -5.13 -5.36
C ILE A 124 7.34 -4.85 -6.86
N LEU A 125 6.23 -5.08 -7.58
CA LEU A 125 6.19 -4.83 -9.02
C LEU A 125 6.27 -3.32 -9.29
N TRP A 126 5.56 -2.50 -8.52
CA TRP A 126 5.64 -1.05 -8.64
C TRP A 126 7.05 -0.52 -8.34
N GLU A 127 7.68 -0.95 -7.24
CA GLU A 127 9.02 -0.51 -6.82
C GLU A 127 10.09 -0.83 -7.88
N ASN A 128 9.86 -1.86 -8.69
CA ASN A 128 10.73 -2.28 -9.78
C ASN A 128 10.30 -1.70 -11.16
N GLY A 129 9.37 -0.74 -11.19
CA GLY A 129 8.92 -0.08 -12.42
C GLY A 129 8.13 -0.99 -13.36
N ILE A 130 7.50 -2.03 -12.84
CA ILE A 130 6.70 -3.00 -13.61
C ILE A 130 5.24 -2.54 -13.64
N GLY A 131 4.87 -1.95 -14.77
CA GLY A 131 3.52 -1.44 -15.04
C GLY A 131 2.47 -2.53 -15.20
N GLN A 132 1.22 -2.08 -15.36
CA GLN A 132 0.09 -2.93 -15.70
C GLN A 132 -0.10 -2.93 -17.22
N ASP A 133 -0.55 -4.05 -17.79
CA ASP A 133 -1.03 -4.09 -19.17
C ASP A 133 -2.26 -3.17 -19.31
N PRO A 134 -2.23 -2.16 -20.21
CA PRO A 134 -3.35 -1.23 -20.38
C PRO A 134 -4.55 -1.84 -21.12
N SER A 135 -4.42 -3.07 -21.62
CA SER A 135 -5.48 -3.71 -22.39
C SER A 135 -6.73 -3.96 -21.52
N PRO A 136 -7.93 -4.00 -22.12
CA PRO A 136 -9.15 -4.29 -21.36
C PRO A 136 -9.10 -5.69 -20.73
N ILE A 137 -9.46 -5.80 -19.45
CA ILE A 137 -9.52 -7.10 -18.75
C ILE A 137 -10.55 -8.07 -19.36
N ASN A 138 -11.56 -7.52 -20.04
CA ASN A 138 -12.60 -8.27 -20.73
C ASN A 138 -12.70 -7.69 -22.14
N SER A 139 -12.40 -8.49 -23.17
CA SER A 139 -12.19 -8.01 -24.53
C SER A 139 -13.26 -8.38 -25.55
N ASP A 140 -14.46 -8.76 -25.13
CA ASP A 140 -15.48 -9.13 -26.11
C ASP A 140 -16.88 -8.61 -25.76
N PRO A 141 -17.51 -7.79 -26.62
CA PRO A 141 -18.92 -7.44 -26.52
C PRO A 141 -19.88 -8.61 -26.87
N ASN A 142 -19.43 -9.66 -27.57
CA ASN A 142 -20.28 -10.73 -28.14
C ASN A 142 -19.71 -12.16 -28.00
N SER A 143 -18.70 -12.44 -27.15
CA SER A 143 -18.09 -13.78 -27.11
C SER A 143 -19.07 -14.87 -26.66
N VAL A 144 -19.20 -15.91 -27.49
CA VAL A 144 -19.93 -17.17 -27.26
C VAL A 144 -19.30 -18.04 -26.15
N LYS A 145 -18.21 -17.58 -25.51
CA LYS A 145 -17.50 -18.28 -24.42
C LYS A 145 -17.23 -17.32 -23.24
N ALA A 146 -18.29 -16.70 -22.74
CA ALA A 146 -18.23 -15.60 -21.81
C ALA A 146 -17.55 -15.97 -20.48
N LYS A 147 -16.26 -15.65 -20.36
CA LYS A 147 -15.55 -15.60 -19.08
C LYS A 147 -15.30 -14.15 -18.73
N TYR A 148 -16.09 -13.64 -17.79
CA TYR A 148 -15.98 -12.27 -17.31
C TYR A 148 -15.19 -12.23 -16.01
N ASP A 149 -14.25 -11.30 -15.91
CA ASP A 149 -13.50 -11.04 -14.69
C ASP A 149 -14.01 -9.75 -14.02
N ALA A 150 -14.20 -9.81 -12.69
CA ALA A 150 -14.47 -8.64 -11.87
C ALA A 150 -13.14 -8.00 -11.42
N PRO A 151 -13.03 -6.66 -11.42
CA PRO A 151 -11.85 -6.00 -10.92
C PRO A 151 -11.79 -6.10 -9.40
N ILE A 152 -10.58 -6.28 -8.85
CA ILE A 152 -10.28 -5.95 -7.46
C ILE A 152 -9.93 -4.47 -7.43
N LEU A 153 -10.61 -3.71 -6.58
CA LEU A 153 -10.43 -2.27 -6.50
C LEU A 153 -9.46 -1.91 -5.38
N HIS A 154 -8.76 -0.80 -5.58
CA HIS A 154 -8.13 -0.11 -4.48
C HIS A 154 -9.18 0.54 -3.56
N GLU A 155 -8.79 0.88 -2.33
CA GLU A 155 -9.66 1.54 -1.34
C GLU A 155 -10.21 2.89 -1.82
N ASN A 156 -9.49 3.58 -2.71
CA ASN A 156 -9.94 4.82 -3.36
C ASN A 156 -10.83 4.57 -4.60
N THR A 157 -11.27 3.33 -4.82
CA THR A 157 -12.14 2.86 -5.91
C THR A 157 -11.50 2.79 -7.30
N THR A 158 -10.20 3.11 -7.44
CA THR A 158 -9.50 2.87 -8.72
C THR A 158 -9.27 1.37 -8.93
N GLN A 159 -9.25 0.93 -10.18
CA GLN A 159 -8.96 -0.47 -10.51
C GLN A 159 -7.50 -0.82 -10.16
N SER A 160 -7.29 -1.97 -9.51
CA SER A 160 -5.95 -2.54 -9.31
C SER A 160 -5.54 -3.42 -10.48
N ARG A 161 -4.29 -3.92 -10.45
CA ARG A 161 -3.81 -4.90 -11.45
C ARG A 161 -4.45 -6.28 -11.33
N PHE A 162 -5.25 -6.52 -10.29
CA PHE A 162 -5.83 -7.82 -10.01
C PHE A 162 -7.30 -7.87 -10.41
N ASN A 163 -7.69 -8.98 -11.01
CA ASN A 163 -9.06 -9.26 -11.41
C ASN A 163 -9.38 -10.71 -11.05
N TYR A 164 -10.65 -11.09 -10.92
CA TYR A 164 -10.99 -12.44 -10.52
C TYR A 164 -12.29 -12.93 -11.14
N ARG A 165 -12.44 -14.26 -11.18
CA ARG A 165 -13.66 -14.92 -11.63
C ARG A 165 -13.85 -16.31 -11.03
N PHE A 166 -15.09 -16.78 -11.13
CA PHE A 166 -15.46 -18.16 -10.86
C PHE A 166 -15.36 -18.99 -12.16
N GLU A 167 -14.36 -19.87 -12.26
CA GLU A 167 -14.06 -20.62 -13.49
C GLU A 167 -15.04 -21.75 -13.81
N ASN A 168 -15.85 -22.17 -12.84
CA ASN A 168 -16.77 -23.29 -13.01
C ASN A 168 -18.17 -22.85 -13.47
N ALA A 169 -18.36 -21.57 -13.76
CA ALA A 169 -19.54 -21.10 -14.49
C ALA A 169 -19.40 -21.41 -15.98
N ILE A 170 -20.36 -22.16 -16.52
CA ILE A 170 -20.44 -22.52 -17.92
C ILE A 170 -21.72 -21.91 -18.48
N VAL A 171 -21.56 -20.89 -19.32
CA VAL A 171 -22.66 -20.29 -20.06
C VAL A 171 -22.92 -21.14 -21.29
N MET A 172 -24.17 -21.55 -21.49
CA MET A 172 -24.59 -22.39 -22.62
C MET A 172 -25.73 -21.72 -23.36
N GLU A 173 -25.73 -21.87 -24.69
CA GLU A 173 -26.89 -21.55 -25.51
C GLU A 173 -28.15 -22.21 -24.93
N ASP A 174 -29.26 -21.47 -24.91
CA ASP A 174 -30.50 -21.87 -24.23
C ASP A 174 -30.99 -23.27 -24.62
N ALA A 175 -30.87 -23.65 -25.90
CA ALA A 175 -31.26 -24.97 -26.37
C ALA A 175 -30.38 -26.07 -25.77
N LEU A 176 -29.05 -25.90 -25.86
CA LEU A 176 -28.08 -26.85 -25.29
C LEU A 176 -28.21 -26.94 -23.77
N TYR A 177 -28.45 -25.82 -23.08
CA TYR A 177 -28.69 -25.79 -21.64
C TYR A 177 -29.85 -26.70 -21.24
N HIS A 178 -30.97 -26.62 -21.95
CA HIS A 178 -32.14 -27.46 -21.68
C HIS A 178 -31.93 -28.92 -22.10
N GLU A 179 -31.25 -29.19 -23.23
CA GLU A 179 -30.88 -30.54 -23.67
C GLU A 179 -30.00 -31.28 -22.65
N CYS A 180 -29.08 -30.56 -22.00
CA CYS A 180 -28.24 -31.10 -20.94
C CYS A 180 -28.99 -31.33 -19.61
N GLY A 181 -30.26 -30.94 -19.51
CA GLY A 181 -31.09 -31.09 -18.29
C GLY A 181 -31.09 -29.86 -17.38
N GLY A 182 -30.68 -28.70 -17.87
CA GLY A 182 -30.76 -27.43 -17.15
C GLY A 182 -32.20 -27.02 -16.82
N GLN A 183 -32.42 -26.64 -15.56
CA GLN A 183 -33.67 -26.15 -15.00
C GLN A 183 -33.52 -24.69 -14.55
N ASN A 184 -34.56 -23.86 -14.74
CA ASN A 184 -34.51 -22.41 -14.45
C ASN A 184 -33.33 -21.71 -15.17
N ASP A 185 -32.88 -20.56 -14.67
CA ASP A 185 -31.78 -19.79 -15.25
C ASP A 185 -30.38 -20.36 -14.95
N ILE A 186 -30.26 -21.10 -13.84
CA ILE A 186 -29.01 -21.67 -13.34
C ILE A 186 -29.25 -23.08 -12.81
N THR A 187 -28.36 -24.02 -13.16
CA THR A 187 -28.37 -25.41 -12.66
C THR A 187 -26.99 -25.81 -12.15
N ARG A 188 -26.95 -26.52 -11.03
CA ARG A 188 -25.70 -27.02 -10.45
C ARG A 188 -25.48 -28.49 -10.81
N VAL A 189 -24.31 -28.80 -11.37
CA VAL A 189 -23.91 -30.16 -11.74
C VAL A 189 -22.54 -30.45 -11.16
N GLY A 190 -22.52 -31.15 -10.03
CA GLY A 190 -21.29 -31.35 -9.25
C GLY A 190 -20.69 -30.01 -8.78
N GLN A 191 -19.47 -29.73 -9.22
CA GLN A 191 -18.77 -28.45 -8.95
C GLN A 191 -19.02 -27.39 -10.03
N GLN A 192 -19.70 -27.74 -11.13
CA GLN A 192 -20.03 -26.80 -12.20
C GLN A 192 -21.35 -26.11 -11.94
N VAL A 193 -21.42 -24.86 -12.38
CA VAL A 193 -22.62 -24.05 -12.44
C VAL A 193 -22.92 -23.82 -13.91
N TRP A 194 -24.01 -24.41 -14.39
CA TRP A 194 -24.49 -24.18 -15.75
C TRP A 194 -25.42 -22.98 -15.74
N VAL A 195 -25.22 -22.06 -16.67
CA VAL A 195 -25.93 -20.79 -16.76
C VAL A 195 -26.57 -20.68 -18.13
N LYS A 196 -27.87 -20.42 -18.15
CA LYS A 196 -28.61 -20.15 -19.39
C LYS A 196 -28.10 -18.84 -20.02
N GLN A 197 -27.77 -18.87 -21.32
CA GLN A 197 -27.18 -17.71 -22.00
C GLN A 197 -28.09 -16.48 -21.98
N SER A 198 -29.39 -16.63 -22.26
CA SER A 198 -30.31 -15.48 -22.25
C SER A 198 -30.41 -14.81 -20.88
N TYR A 199 -30.27 -15.57 -19.79
CA TYR A 199 -30.16 -15.02 -18.44
C TYR A 199 -28.82 -14.29 -18.25
N TYR A 200 -27.71 -14.91 -18.64
CA TYR A 200 -26.37 -14.32 -18.50
C TYR A 200 -26.22 -12.99 -19.27
N GLU A 201 -26.81 -12.89 -20.46
CA GLU A 201 -26.78 -11.68 -21.28
C GLU A 201 -27.51 -10.50 -20.63
N GLN A 202 -28.55 -10.78 -19.82
CA GLN A 202 -29.33 -9.77 -19.09
C GLN A 202 -28.68 -9.33 -17.77
N LEU A 203 -27.67 -10.06 -17.28
CA LEU A 203 -26.98 -9.70 -16.05
C LEU A 203 -26.19 -8.40 -16.21
N ASP A 204 -26.19 -7.55 -15.17
CA ASP A 204 -25.20 -6.49 -15.06
C ASP A 204 -23.79 -7.10 -15.09
N ASN A 205 -22.85 -6.41 -15.73
CA ASN A 205 -21.45 -6.86 -15.85
C ASN A 205 -20.81 -7.20 -14.50
N LYS A 206 -21.21 -6.54 -13.40
CA LYS A 206 -20.70 -6.80 -12.04
C LYS A 206 -21.12 -8.15 -11.45
N TYR A 207 -22.05 -8.87 -12.07
CA TYR A 207 -22.48 -10.21 -11.66
C TYR A 207 -22.00 -11.29 -12.62
N LYS A 208 -21.49 -10.93 -13.80
CA LYS A 208 -21.08 -11.89 -14.83
C LYS A 208 -19.88 -12.75 -14.43
N HIS A 209 -19.04 -12.29 -13.49
CA HIS A 209 -17.92 -13.07 -12.96
C HIS A 209 -18.35 -14.20 -12.03
N ASN A 210 -19.56 -14.10 -11.46
CA ASN A 210 -20.20 -15.10 -10.61
C ASN A 210 -21.74 -15.05 -10.78
N PRO A 211 -22.28 -15.58 -11.89
CA PRO A 211 -23.71 -15.52 -12.19
C PRO A 211 -24.60 -16.20 -11.15
N SER A 212 -24.05 -17.19 -10.43
CA SER A 212 -24.78 -17.93 -9.39
C SER A 212 -25.02 -17.16 -8.10
N GLY A 213 -24.27 -16.08 -7.85
CA GLY A 213 -24.26 -15.42 -6.55
C GLY A 213 -23.76 -16.31 -5.41
N GLU A 214 -23.09 -17.43 -5.71
CA GLU A 214 -22.44 -18.27 -4.69
C GLU A 214 -21.41 -17.46 -3.89
N ASN A 215 -21.07 -17.93 -2.68
CA ASN A 215 -20.18 -17.24 -1.77
C ASN A 215 -18.88 -16.79 -2.45
N ASP A 216 -18.80 -15.49 -2.74
CA ASP A 216 -17.67 -14.85 -3.39
C ASP A 216 -16.59 -14.54 -2.34
N PRO A 217 -15.44 -15.25 -2.34
CA PRO A 217 -14.40 -15.08 -1.34
C PRO A 217 -13.66 -13.75 -1.49
N PHE A 218 -13.76 -13.09 -2.65
CA PHE A 218 -13.06 -11.84 -2.95
C PHE A 218 -14.00 -10.63 -2.94
N SER A 219 -15.30 -10.85 -2.70
CA SER A 219 -16.26 -9.78 -2.46
C SER A 219 -15.78 -8.84 -1.35
N ALA A 220 -15.86 -7.53 -1.63
CA ALA A 220 -15.41 -6.45 -0.74
C ALA A 220 -13.91 -6.49 -0.37
N LEU A 221 -13.07 -7.24 -1.09
CA LEU A 221 -11.61 -7.17 -0.96
C LEU A 221 -11.12 -5.84 -1.56
N GLY A 222 -10.81 -4.87 -0.68
CA GLY A 222 -10.19 -3.60 -1.07
C GLY A 222 -8.69 -3.61 -0.79
N LEU A 223 -7.89 -3.24 -1.79
CA LEU A 223 -6.43 -3.13 -1.67
C LEU A 223 -6.01 -1.70 -1.39
N ARG A 224 -4.94 -1.50 -0.64
CA ARG A 224 -4.33 -0.18 -0.51
C ARG A 224 -3.84 0.33 -1.86
N ASN A 225 -3.96 1.63 -2.10
CA ASN A 225 -3.38 2.25 -3.30
C ASN A 225 -1.88 2.52 -3.04
N ILE A 226 -1.02 1.64 -3.54
CA ILE A 226 0.43 1.71 -3.29
C ILE A 226 1.02 3.01 -3.85
N ASN A 227 0.53 3.51 -4.99
CA ASN A 227 0.97 4.80 -5.54
C ASN A 227 0.74 5.94 -4.55
N GLN A 228 -0.43 5.98 -3.90
CA GLN A 228 -0.73 7.02 -2.90
C GLN A 228 0.07 6.85 -1.60
N ILE A 229 0.34 5.61 -1.18
CA ILE A 229 1.17 5.34 0.01
C ILE A 229 2.61 5.76 -0.27
N ILE A 230 3.17 5.40 -1.43
CA ILE A 230 4.56 5.72 -1.74
C ILE A 230 4.72 7.17 -2.19
N GLU A 231 3.75 7.80 -2.86
CA GLU A 231 3.73 9.26 -3.02
C GLU A 231 3.67 9.95 -1.65
N ALA A 232 2.86 9.45 -0.70
CA ALA A 232 2.86 9.98 0.66
C ALA A 232 4.20 9.76 1.37
N GLU A 233 4.83 8.59 1.27
CA GLU A 233 6.11 8.22 1.90
C GLU A 233 7.34 8.86 1.24
N SER A 234 7.32 9.04 -0.08
CA SER A 234 8.35 9.73 -0.86
C SER A 234 8.24 11.25 -0.72
N ASN A 235 7.03 11.82 -0.71
CA ASN A 235 6.83 13.24 -0.40
C ASN A 235 7.17 13.55 1.05
N SER A 236 6.85 12.66 1.99
CA SER A 236 7.22 12.84 3.40
C SER A 236 8.72 12.68 3.63
N ASN A 237 9.42 11.73 3.01
CA ASN A 237 10.89 11.67 3.08
C ASN A 237 11.56 12.85 2.36
N THR A 238 11.04 13.30 1.22
CA THR A 238 11.57 14.47 0.49
C THR A 238 11.42 15.73 1.34
N VAL A 239 10.24 15.98 1.92
CA VAL A 239 10.01 17.13 2.81
C VAL A 239 10.83 17.03 4.09
N ALA A 240 10.99 15.84 4.67
CA ALA A 240 11.80 15.66 5.87
C ALA A 240 13.26 16.10 5.68
N THR A 241 13.82 15.97 4.48
CA THR A 241 15.22 16.33 4.18
C THR A 241 15.39 17.55 3.26
N ALA A 242 14.29 18.12 2.74
CA ALA A 242 14.33 19.20 1.78
C ALA A 242 14.94 20.48 2.36
N PRO A 243 15.89 21.14 1.66
CA PRO A 243 16.29 22.50 2.01
C PRO A 243 15.11 23.47 1.83
N TRP A 244 15.07 24.55 2.63
CA TRP A 244 13.96 25.52 2.60
C TRP A 244 13.61 26.00 1.18
N GLY A 245 14.62 26.30 0.36
CA GLY A 245 14.42 26.82 -0.99
C GLY A 245 13.82 25.83 -2.01
N SER A 246 13.72 24.54 -1.69
CA SER A 246 13.11 23.54 -2.57
C SER A 246 11.66 23.22 -2.22
N LEU A 247 11.09 23.85 -1.18
CA LEU A 247 9.70 23.66 -0.78
C LEU A 247 8.76 24.49 -1.66
N GLU A 248 7.54 24.02 -1.88
CA GLU A 248 6.49 24.78 -2.56
C GLU A 248 6.17 26.09 -1.83
N ASN A 249 5.89 27.18 -2.56
CA ASN A 249 5.71 28.53 -1.99
C ASN A 249 4.53 28.62 -1.01
N ASP A 250 3.45 27.89 -1.28
CA ASP A 250 2.28 27.82 -0.42
C ASP A 250 2.54 27.00 0.85
N PHE A 251 3.32 25.92 0.75
CA PHE A 251 3.78 25.19 1.92
C PHE A 251 4.76 26.03 2.77
N GLN A 252 5.67 26.79 2.15
CA GLN A 252 6.53 27.75 2.86
C GLN A 252 5.70 28.80 3.61
N ALA A 253 4.64 29.32 2.98
CA ALA A 253 3.73 30.26 3.62
C ALA A 253 2.99 29.64 4.81
N TYR A 254 2.51 28.39 4.65
CA TYR A 254 1.90 27.63 5.74
C TYR A 254 2.85 27.47 6.92
N ILE A 255 4.08 26.98 6.69
CA ILE A 255 5.09 26.82 7.75
C ILE A 255 5.34 28.17 8.43
N SER A 256 5.47 29.25 7.65
CA SER A 256 5.72 30.59 8.19
C SER A 256 4.64 31.03 9.17
N ILE A 257 3.37 30.79 8.84
CA ILE A 257 2.22 31.15 9.69
C ILE A 257 2.13 30.21 10.89
N SER A 258 2.09 28.90 10.65
CA SER A 258 1.86 27.87 11.67
C SER A 258 2.96 27.81 12.73
N THR A 259 4.17 28.22 12.38
CA THR A 259 5.32 28.25 13.29
C THR A 259 5.60 29.64 13.86
N ARG A 260 4.86 30.68 13.44
CA ARG A 260 5.17 32.08 13.81
C ARG A 260 5.21 32.28 15.32
N GLU A 261 4.18 31.81 16.02
CA GLU A 261 4.11 31.94 17.48
C GLU A 261 5.29 31.23 18.14
N VAL A 262 5.62 30.03 17.68
CA VAL A 262 6.78 29.29 18.22
C VAL A 262 8.09 30.01 17.93
N ARG A 263 8.29 30.51 16.71
CA ARG A 263 9.51 31.23 16.32
C ARG A 263 9.67 32.55 17.06
N VAL A 264 8.59 33.29 17.23
CA VAL A 264 8.59 34.56 17.98
C VAL A 264 8.82 34.31 19.47
N SER A 265 8.14 33.31 20.05
CA SER A 265 8.19 33.06 21.50
C SER A 265 9.42 32.29 21.97
N PHE A 266 10.04 31.48 21.11
CA PHE A 266 11.12 30.56 21.51
C PHE A 266 12.40 30.65 20.69
N PHE A 267 12.40 31.36 19.56
CA PHE A 267 13.56 31.43 18.66
C PHE A 267 13.89 32.87 18.25
N ASP A 268 13.62 33.86 19.10
CA ASP A 268 13.97 35.28 18.89
C ASP A 268 13.68 35.79 17.47
N HIS A 269 12.44 35.63 17.03
CA HIS A 269 12.00 36.05 15.70
C HIS A 269 12.76 35.40 14.52
N MET A 270 13.36 34.21 14.73
CA MET A 270 14.13 33.50 13.72
C MET A 270 13.39 33.38 12.38
N ALA A 271 14.11 33.67 11.29
CA ALA A 271 13.62 33.51 9.93
C ALA A 271 13.14 32.08 9.68
N THR A 272 12.04 31.91 8.93
CA THR A 272 11.39 30.60 8.75
C THR A 272 12.33 29.58 8.12
N SER A 273 13.22 30.05 7.24
CA SER A 273 14.26 29.24 6.60
C SER A 273 15.28 28.68 7.57
N ASN A 274 15.69 29.47 8.56
CA ASN A 274 16.63 29.07 9.60
C ASN A 274 15.94 28.16 10.61
N TYR A 275 14.66 28.42 10.90
CA TYR A 275 13.86 27.55 11.75
C TYR A 275 13.66 26.18 11.09
N TRP A 276 13.39 26.15 9.79
CA TRP A 276 13.24 24.91 9.04
C TRP A 276 14.50 24.03 9.12
N SER A 277 15.70 24.62 9.04
CA SER A 277 16.95 23.86 9.04
C SER A 277 17.27 23.18 10.39
N ILE A 278 16.72 23.67 11.50
CA ILE A 278 17.00 23.14 12.85
C ILE A 278 15.93 22.20 13.40
N ILE A 279 14.69 22.26 12.90
CA ILE A 279 13.63 21.34 13.34
C ILE A 279 13.84 19.93 12.80
N GLY A 280 13.46 18.94 13.60
CA GLY A 280 13.64 17.52 13.31
C GLY A 280 12.68 16.98 12.25
N LYS A 281 12.99 15.78 11.77
CA LYS A 281 12.13 15.03 10.84
C LYS A 281 10.68 14.91 11.34
N PRO A 282 10.40 14.54 12.60
CA PRO A 282 9.02 14.43 13.09
C PRO A 282 8.21 15.73 12.94
N GLU A 283 8.81 16.87 13.26
CA GLU A 283 8.16 18.18 13.19
C GLU A 283 7.89 18.60 11.73
N ARG A 284 8.85 18.34 10.83
CA ARG A 284 8.69 18.60 9.39
C ARG A 284 7.57 17.76 8.78
N LEU A 285 7.50 16.48 9.17
CA LEU A 285 6.47 15.56 8.72
C LEU A 285 5.07 15.96 9.21
N GLN A 286 4.95 16.38 10.47
CA GLN A 286 3.68 16.83 11.01
C GLN A 286 3.20 18.11 10.31
N LEU A 287 4.09 19.09 10.08
CA LEU A 287 3.76 20.31 9.34
C LEU A 287 3.26 20.00 7.93
N HIS A 288 3.89 19.04 7.25
CA HIS A 288 3.47 18.62 5.92
C HIS A 288 2.10 17.92 5.94
N SER A 289 1.88 17.01 6.89
CA SER A 289 0.60 16.33 7.06
C SER A 289 -0.53 17.32 7.35
N ASP A 290 -0.29 18.31 8.21
CA ASP A 290 -1.29 19.32 8.57
C ASP A 290 -1.59 20.24 7.37
N TYR A 291 -0.58 20.59 6.59
CA TYR A 291 -0.74 21.35 5.35
C TYR A 291 -1.60 20.61 4.32
N LEU A 292 -1.34 19.31 4.08
CA LEU A 292 -2.13 18.51 3.16
C LEU A 292 -3.58 18.38 3.62
N ALA A 293 -3.80 18.10 4.91
CA ALA A 293 -5.14 18.04 5.49
C ALA A 293 -5.91 19.36 5.36
N GLN A 294 -5.21 20.51 5.42
CA GLN A 294 -5.81 21.82 5.23
C GLN A 294 -6.13 22.12 3.76
N LYS A 295 -5.26 21.68 2.83
CA LYS A 295 -5.45 21.81 1.38
C LYS A 295 -6.73 21.10 0.93
N ASP A 296 -6.99 19.92 1.50
CA ASP A 296 -8.17 19.10 1.19
C ASP A 296 -9.49 19.65 1.78
N GLN A 297 -9.43 20.47 2.84
CA GLN A 297 -10.61 20.97 3.57
C GLN A 297 -11.07 22.38 3.16
N GLY A 298 -10.43 23.03 2.18
CA GLY A 298 -10.86 24.34 1.69
C GLY A 298 -10.69 25.47 2.71
N ASN A 299 -9.43 25.92 2.91
CA ASN A 299 -9.05 27.21 3.50
C ASN A 299 -9.75 27.63 4.82
N ARG A 300 -9.55 26.86 5.89
CA ARG A 300 -9.60 27.42 7.25
C ARG A 300 -8.24 27.27 7.92
N VAL A 301 -7.58 28.40 8.21
CA VAL A 301 -6.34 28.45 8.99
C VAL A 301 -6.72 28.32 10.47
N GLN A 302 -6.44 27.16 11.07
CA GLN A 302 -6.44 27.00 12.53
C GLN A 302 -4.98 26.96 13.02
N ASN A 303 -4.65 27.81 13.98
CA ASN A 303 -3.31 27.86 14.59
C ASN A 303 -2.97 26.51 15.25
N SER A 304 -1.92 25.84 14.76
CA SER A 304 -1.42 24.54 15.24
C SER A 304 -0.38 24.64 16.36
N SER A 305 -0.11 25.85 16.85
CA SER A 305 0.97 26.17 17.80
C SER A 305 0.98 25.27 19.05
N THR A 306 -0.20 24.91 19.58
CA THR A 306 -0.34 24.09 20.79
C THR A 306 0.11 22.64 20.60
N LYS A 307 -0.04 22.07 19.39
CA LYS A 307 0.44 20.71 19.07
C LYS A 307 1.96 20.68 18.88
N ILE A 308 2.52 21.71 18.26
CA ILE A 308 3.97 21.85 18.03
C ILE A 308 4.71 21.96 19.37
N LEU A 309 4.19 22.75 20.32
CA LEU A 309 4.70 22.84 21.70
C LEU A 309 4.72 21.48 22.43
N GLY A 310 3.75 20.60 22.16
CA GLY A 310 3.73 19.24 22.70
C GLY A 310 4.89 18.36 22.20
N LEU A 311 5.26 18.49 20.92
CA LEU A 311 6.37 17.74 20.32
C LEU A 311 7.73 18.19 20.86
N PHE A 312 7.92 19.49 21.11
CA PHE A 312 9.15 20.03 21.70
C PHE A 312 9.42 19.57 23.14
N SER A 313 8.38 19.26 23.91
CA SER A 313 8.55 18.67 25.25
C SER A 313 9.19 17.27 25.23
N ASN A 314 9.27 16.64 24.06
CA ASN A 314 9.94 15.36 23.84
C ASN A 314 11.27 15.49 23.07
N SER A 315 11.72 16.71 22.78
CA SER A 315 12.99 16.95 22.10
C SER A 315 14.19 16.51 22.95
N GLU A 316 15.16 15.87 22.30
CA GLU A 316 16.43 15.54 22.93
C GLU A 316 17.13 16.82 23.38
N TRP A 317 17.78 16.80 24.55
CA TRP A 317 18.50 17.97 25.08
C TRP A 317 19.41 18.64 24.05
N ARG A 318 20.06 17.85 23.18
CA ARG A 318 20.99 18.37 22.16
C ARG A 318 20.32 19.32 21.16
N SER A 319 19.05 19.09 20.81
CA SER A 319 18.34 19.90 19.81
C SER A 319 17.73 21.19 20.36
N LEU A 320 17.73 21.39 21.68
CA LEU A 320 17.17 22.61 22.30
C LEU A 320 18.06 23.84 22.06
N ASP A 321 17.43 25.02 22.03
CA ASP A 321 18.14 26.29 21.91
C ASP A 321 19.05 26.58 23.13
N LYS A 322 20.14 27.33 22.92
CA LYS A 322 21.13 27.62 23.96
C LYS A 322 20.55 28.46 25.10
N ASP A 323 19.70 29.42 24.81
CA ASP A 323 19.15 30.33 25.82
C ASP A 323 18.10 29.61 26.68
N PHE A 324 17.33 28.71 26.06
CA PHE A 324 16.45 27.81 26.81
C PHE A 324 17.24 26.81 27.66
N LYS A 325 18.33 26.23 27.13
CA LYS A 325 19.22 25.36 27.92
C LYS A 325 19.80 26.09 29.13
N GLU A 326 20.19 27.35 28.97
CA GLU A 326 20.67 28.19 30.06
C GLU A 326 19.57 28.48 31.09
N TYR A 327 18.36 28.83 30.63
CA TYR A 327 17.21 28.98 31.50
C TYR A 327 16.90 27.70 32.29
N VAL A 328 16.83 26.54 31.64
CA VAL A 328 16.61 25.26 32.33
C VAL A 328 17.74 25.01 33.33
N SER A 329 18.99 25.29 32.97
CA SER A 329 20.14 25.14 33.86
C SER A 329 20.00 25.95 35.14
N VAL A 330 19.56 27.21 35.02
CA VAL A 330 19.34 28.14 36.14
C VAL A 330 18.10 27.76 36.94
N SER A 331 16.95 27.63 36.28
CA SER A 331 15.64 27.37 36.91
C SER A 331 15.57 26.02 37.62
N THR A 332 16.40 25.06 37.22
CA THR A 332 16.48 23.73 37.85
C THR A 332 17.69 23.58 38.78
N ARG A 333 18.54 24.61 38.92
CA ARG A 333 19.81 24.52 39.64
C ARG A 333 19.63 24.05 41.07
N ASP A 334 18.70 24.65 41.79
CA ASP A 334 18.49 24.37 43.20
C ASP A 334 17.93 22.94 43.41
N VAL A 335 17.11 22.45 42.49
CA VAL A 335 16.62 21.07 42.49
C VAL A 335 17.74 20.09 42.16
N ARG A 336 18.54 20.35 41.11
CA ARG A 336 19.64 19.48 40.70
C ARG A 336 20.72 19.38 41.76
N HIS A 337 21.15 20.50 42.34
CA HIS A 337 22.19 20.51 43.38
C HIS A 337 21.68 20.15 44.77
N GLY A 338 20.42 20.46 45.08
CA GLY A 338 19.84 20.19 46.39
C GLY A 338 19.30 18.77 46.58
N LEU A 339 18.82 18.13 45.51
CA LEU A 339 18.11 16.84 45.59
C LEU A 339 18.73 15.73 44.74
N LEU A 340 19.55 16.07 43.74
CA LEU A 340 20.06 15.13 42.74
C LEU A 340 21.59 15.22 42.60
N ASP A 341 22.29 15.55 43.67
CA ASP A 341 23.76 15.54 43.76
C ASP A 341 24.49 16.27 42.61
N GLY A 342 23.87 17.33 42.07
CA GLY A 342 24.46 18.16 41.02
C GLY A 342 24.52 17.53 39.63
N ILE A 343 23.62 16.58 39.31
CA ILE A 343 23.55 16.01 37.95
C ILE A 343 23.53 17.07 36.85
N ALA A 344 24.07 16.72 35.68
CA ALA A 344 24.10 17.61 34.54
C ALA A 344 22.69 17.98 34.08
N THR A 345 22.50 19.22 33.61
CA THR A 345 21.20 19.72 33.15
C THR A 345 20.63 18.85 32.01
N SER A 346 21.49 18.28 31.18
CA SER A 346 21.10 17.32 30.13
C SER A 346 20.46 16.05 30.67
N ASP A 347 21.03 15.51 31.75
CA ASP A 347 20.57 14.26 32.34
C ASP A 347 19.27 14.49 33.10
N TYR A 348 19.18 15.62 33.81
CA TYR A 348 17.96 16.07 34.44
C TYR A 348 16.83 16.30 33.43
N TRP A 349 17.14 16.92 32.28
CA TRP A 349 16.17 17.07 31.19
C TRP A 349 15.58 15.73 30.76
N ASN A 350 16.44 14.74 30.53
CA ASN A 350 16.03 13.40 30.10
C ASN A 350 15.23 12.65 31.17
N MET A 351 15.41 12.97 32.45
CA MET A 351 14.64 12.39 33.57
C MET A 351 13.26 13.03 33.78
N MET A 352 13.04 14.27 33.34
CA MET A 352 11.76 14.94 33.52
C MET A 352 10.63 14.30 32.68
N GLY A 353 9.43 14.26 33.24
CA GLY A 353 8.22 13.90 32.53
C GLY A 353 7.74 15.02 31.59
N GLU A 354 6.83 14.65 30.70
CA GLU A 354 6.21 15.58 29.74
C GLU A 354 5.56 16.81 30.44
N PRO A 355 4.82 16.68 31.56
CA PRO A 355 4.21 17.82 32.24
C PRO A 355 5.24 18.83 32.76
N GLU A 356 6.34 18.34 33.35
CA GLU A 356 7.39 19.19 33.91
C GLU A 356 8.14 19.95 32.82
N ARG A 357 8.46 19.27 31.71
CA ARG A 357 9.11 19.91 30.55
C ARG A 357 8.20 20.97 29.92
N LYS A 358 6.90 20.70 29.80
CA LYS A 358 5.91 21.69 29.33
C LYS A 358 5.81 22.90 30.26
N ASN A 359 5.85 22.69 31.57
CA ASN A 359 5.80 23.79 32.53
C ASN A 359 7.04 24.68 32.41
N LEU A 360 8.25 24.11 32.35
CA LEU A 360 9.48 24.89 32.15
C LEU A 360 9.46 25.67 30.83
N MET A 361 8.94 25.09 29.75
CA MET A 361 8.77 25.80 28.47
C MET A 361 7.75 26.94 28.58
N SER A 362 6.64 26.72 29.30
CA SER A 362 5.63 27.75 29.55
C SER A 362 6.16 28.89 30.43
N GLU A 363 6.92 28.59 31.47
CA GLU A 363 7.53 29.57 32.37
C GLU A 363 8.61 30.40 31.65
N TYR A 364 9.45 29.75 30.85
CA TYR A 364 10.42 30.45 29.99
C TYR A 364 9.73 31.45 29.05
N SER A 365 8.63 31.05 28.41
CA SER A 365 7.85 31.92 27.51
C SER A 365 7.27 33.15 28.24
N LYS A 366 6.86 33.01 29.50
CA LYS A 366 6.39 34.13 30.32
C LYS A 366 7.54 35.06 30.74
N HIS A 367 8.71 34.49 31.02
CA HIS A 367 9.91 35.23 31.39
C HIS A 367 10.47 36.07 30.22
N THR A 368 10.44 35.53 28.99
CA THR A 368 10.89 36.25 27.79
C THR A 368 9.88 37.30 27.31
N ALA A 369 8.57 37.02 27.40
CA ALA A 369 7.51 37.98 27.07
C ALA A 369 7.45 39.19 28.03
N GLY A 370 7.92 39.03 29.28
CA GLY A 370 7.98 40.11 30.28
C GLY A 370 9.17 41.05 30.13
N ASN A 371 10.24 40.65 29.43
CA ASN A 371 11.48 41.43 29.30
C ASN A 371 11.52 42.35 28.06
N SER A 372 10.46 42.38 27.24
CA SER A 372 10.38 43.24 26.06
C SER A 372 9.96 44.69 26.37
N SER A 373 9.89 45.10 27.64
CA SER A 373 9.37 46.42 28.04
C SER A 373 10.25 47.23 29.01
N SER A 374 11.54 46.92 29.15
CA SER A 374 12.47 47.85 29.81
C SER A 374 13.93 47.60 29.46
N PHE A 375 14.42 48.25 28.41
CA PHE A 375 15.80 48.75 28.34
C PHE A 375 15.82 49.97 27.40
N HIS A 376 15.38 51.12 27.91
CA HIS A 376 15.98 52.39 27.55
C HIS A 376 16.92 52.79 28.70
N TYR A 377 18.05 53.39 28.33
CA TYR A 377 19.17 53.84 29.17
C TYR A 377 18.83 54.25 30.60
#